data_AF-A0ABD3Y290-F1
#
_entry.id   AF-A0ABD3Y290-F1
#
_cell.length_a   1.000
_cell.length_b   1.000
_cell.length_c   1.000
_cell.angle_alpha   90.00
_cell.angle_beta   90.00
_cell.angle_gamma   90.00
#
_symmetry.space_group_name_H-M   'P 1'
#
loop_
_entity.id
_entity.type
_entity.pdbx_description
1 polymer ?
#
loop_
_entity_poly.entity_id
_entity_poly.type
_entity_poly.pdbx_seq_one_letter_code
_entity_poly.pdbx_strand_id
1 'polypeptide(L)'
;MEFVTLNTRYQISEFYQQFRKELPKLVMVTDGFFGVTEDTTFDAGQIIRFHTYSKQRRIKAVVKETDNSSETTYSIPLYHHNPMFICDENRLGKEKVWKPLLLEDIVENHKLPLTAQFASPDSCEELRSSQISTITLIEEYDESFLLGNIIENGCLERRIISVPVKDTGMKVALVSRIQGQTDEEWSLYVTELNDTVESSINFKHWYGPIGINLYNPTPAHPPHRKILRLESLSQQIVKLLQPPSFLLRPEVNKTRALSSSTSESEWLLGDT
;
A
#
# COMPACT_ATOMS: atom_id res chain seq x y z
N MET A 1 -2.67 -17.67 5.55
CA MET A 1 -1.36 -17.57 6.22
C MET A 1 -1.49 -16.52 7.29
N GLU A 2 -1.20 -16.84 8.56
CA GLU A 2 -1.37 -15.91 9.68
C GLU A 2 0.00 -15.49 10.22
N PHE A 3 0.29 -14.19 10.21
CA PHE A 3 1.56 -13.65 10.68
C PHE A 3 1.46 -13.26 12.16
N VAL A 4 2.48 -13.63 12.93
CA VAL A 4 2.61 -13.29 14.34
C VAL A 4 3.51 -12.06 14.45
N THR A 5 3.06 -11.05 15.19
CA THR A 5 3.82 -9.82 15.43
C THR A 5 4.44 -9.79 16.82
N LEU A 6 5.48 -8.99 16.98
CA LEU A 6 5.94 -8.57 18.30
C LEU A 6 4.92 -7.61 18.91
N ASN A 7 4.79 -7.62 20.24
CA ASN A 7 3.80 -6.79 20.95
C ASN A 7 4.05 -5.29 20.80
N THR A 8 5.28 -4.88 20.48
CA THR A 8 5.66 -3.48 20.33
C THR A 8 5.14 -2.91 19.01
N ARG A 9 4.39 -1.81 19.11
CA ARG A 9 3.93 -1.02 17.96
C ARG A 9 4.77 0.25 17.87
N TYR A 10 5.11 0.62 16.65
CA TYR A 10 5.90 1.80 16.33
C TYR A 10 5.09 2.71 15.43
N GLN A 11 5.13 4.02 15.67
CA GLN A 11 4.82 4.96 14.59
C GLN A 11 5.83 4.75 13.45
N ILE A 12 5.43 4.99 12.21
CA ILE A 12 6.33 4.76 11.07
C ILE A 12 7.62 5.62 11.16
N SER A 13 7.53 6.80 11.74
CA SER A 13 8.65 7.69 12.05
C SER A 13 9.64 7.07 13.04
N GLU A 14 9.13 6.48 14.12
CA GLU A 14 9.91 5.77 15.15
C GLU A 14 10.56 4.52 14.56
N PHE A 15 9.78 3.73 13.80
CA PHE A 15 10.29 2.55 13.09
C PHE A 15 11.44 2.91 12.17
N TYR A 16 11.30 3.96 11.36
CA TYR A 16 12.36 4.44 10.49
C TYR A 16 13.61 4.85 11.26
N GLN A 17 13.46 5.61 12.36
CA GLN A 17 14.60 6.03 13.16
C GLN A 17 15.37 4.84 13.76
N GLN A 18 14.65 3.82 14.22
CA GLN A 18 15.22 2.66 14.89
C GLN A 18 15.81 1.64 13.90
N PHE A 19 15.09 1.31 12.82
CA PHE A 19 15.39 0.13 12.01
C PHE A 19 15.91 0.42 10.59
N ARG A 20 15.99 1.67 10.12
CA ARG A 20 16.41 1.97 8.74
C ARG A 20 17.78 1.38 8.34
N LYS A 21 18.68 1.18 9.30
CA LYS A 21 20.02 0.60 9.08
C LYS A 21 20.03 -0.93 9.12
N GLU A 22 18.93 -1.54 9.52
CA GLU A 22 18.75 -2.98 9.67
C GLU A 22 17.73 -3.55 8.68
N LEU A 23 17.32 -2.76 7.69
CA LEU A 23 16.47 -3.26 6.61
C LEU A 23 17.23 -4.34 5.82
N PRO A 24 16.55 -5.38 5.29
CA PRO A 24 15.09 -5.50 5.20
C PRO A 24 14.40 -5.95 6.50
N LYS A 25 13.16 -5.49 6.73
CA LYS A 25 12.31 -5.93 7.85
C LYS A 25 10.89 -6.20 7.36
N LEU A 26 10.25 -7.23 7.94
CA LEU A 26 8.85 -7.53 7.71
C LEU A 26 7.99 -6.91 8.82
N VAL A 27 6.94 -6.19 8.44
CA VAL A 27 6.03 -5.53 9.36
C VAL A 27 4.59 -5.81 9.00
N MET A 28 3.72 -5.70 10.01
CA MET A 28 2.29 -5.64 9.86
C MET A 28 1.83 -4.21 10.18
N VAL A 29 0.98 -3.65 9.34
CA VAL A 29 0.30 -2.38 9.60
C VAL A 29 -0.72 -2.61 10.71
N THR A 30 -0.58 -1.93 11.85
CA THR A 30 -1.51 -2.07 12.98
C THR A 30 -2.56 -0.98 12.97
N ASP A 31 -2.17 0.24 12.59
CA ASP A 31 -3.07 1.37 12.37
C ASP A 31 -2.77 1.89 10.96
N GLY A 32 -3.78 1.83 10.08
CA GLY A 32 -3.65 2.19 8.67
C GLY A 32 -3.46 3.68 8.40
N PHE A 33 -3.24 4.02 7.13
CA PHE A 33 -3.10 5.38 6.64
C PHE A 33 -3.89 5.55 5.35
N PHE A 34 -4.66 6.64 5.25
CA PHE A 34 -5.35 7.01 4.02
C PHE A 34 -4.52 8.05 3.28
N GLY A 35 -3.88 7.60 2.21
CA GLY A 35 -3.14 8.48 1.33
C GLY A 35 -4.05 9.23 0.37
N VAL A 36 -3.44 10.12 -0.42
CA VAL A 36 -4.13 10.91 -1.44
C VAL A 36 -4.56 10.03 -2.62
N THR A 37 -3.85 8.92 -2.82
CA THR A 37 -4.09 7.89 -3.84
C THR A 37 -4.23 6.51 -3.19
N GLU A 38 -4.81 5.55 -3.92
CA GLU A 38 -4.86 4.15 -3.46
C GLU A 38 -3.46 3.59 -3.17
N ASP A 39 -2.47 4.00 -3.97
CA ASP A 39 -1.07 3.57 -3.86
C ASP A 39 -0.35 4.10 -2.62
N THR A 40 -0.99 5.05 -1.94
CA THR A 40 -0.50 5.65 -0.69
C THR A 40 -1.43 5.32 0.48
N THR A 41 -2.40 4.42 0.26
CA THR A 41 -3.33 3.95 1.29
C THR A 41 -2.89 2.58 1.79
N PHE A 42 -2.83 2.42 3.11
CA PHE A 42 -2.39 1.20 3.79
C PHE A 42 -3.41 0.78 4.84
N ASP A 43 -3.89 -0.45 4.73
CA ASP A 43 -4.92 -0.98 5.62
C ASP A 43 -4.32 -1.71 6.83
N ALA A 44 -5.03 -1.69 7.95
CA ALA A 44 -4.67 -2.49 9.12
C ALA A 44 -4.70 -3.99 8.77
N GLY A 45 -3.67 -4.72 9.20
CA GLY A 45 -3.46 -6.14 8.90
C GLY A 45 -2.59 -6.39 7.66
N GLN A 46 -2.35 -5.38 6.82
CA GLN A 46 -1.49 -5.51 5.65
C GLN A 46 -0.04 -5.81 6.06
N ILE A 47 0.61 -6.71 5.32
CA ILE A 47 2.00 -7.11 5.56
C ILE A 47 2.88 -6.39 4.55
N ILE A 48 3.92 -5.72 5.04
CA ILE A 48 4.86 -4.97 4.21
C ILE A 48 6.28 -5.45 4.54
N ARG A 49 7.06 -5.75 3.50
CA ARG A 49 8.49 -5.93 3.61
C ARG A 49 9.17 -4.63 3.21
N PHE A 50 9.69 -3.90 4.19
CA PHE A 50 10.53 -2.74 3.90
C PHE A 50 11.93 -3.22 3.56
N HIS A 51 12.43 -2.83 2.40
CA HIS A 51 13.71 -3.28 1.85
C HIS A 51 14.81 -2.24 2.05
N THR A 52 14.46 -0.98 1.84
CA THR A 52 15.39 0.14 1.91
C THR A 52 14.61 1.41 2.21
N TYR A 53 15.31 2.54 2.21
CA TYR A 53 14.72 3.85 2.30
C TYR A 53 15.32 4.76 1.24
N SER A 54 14.57 5.79 0.86
CA SER A 54 15.03 6.83 -0.03
C SER A 54 14.74 8.21 0.56
N LYS A 55 15.39 9.21 -0.03
CA LYS A 55 15.10 10.61 0.21
C LYS A 55 14.78 11.28 -1.11
N GLN A 56 13.82 12.19 -1.07
CA GLN A 56 13.44 13.03 -2.19
C GLN A 56 13.51 14.48 -1.76
N ARG A 57 14.20 15.30 -2.55
CA ARG A 57 14.12 16.76 -2.40
C ARG A 57 12.74 17.21 -2.88
N ARG A 58 12.05 18.01 -2.08
CA ARG A 58 10.74 18.57 -2.40
C ARG A 58 10.68 20.05 -2.04
N ILE A 59 9.80 20.77 -2.72
CA ILE A 59 9.46 22.16 -2.42
C ILE A 59 8.13 22.21 -1.72
N LYS A 60 8.09 22.93 -0.60
CA LYS A 60 6.85 23.38 0.01
C LYS A 60 6.37 24.60 -0.76
N ALA A 61 5.15 24.53 -1.27
CA ALA A 61 4.55 25.56 -2.09
C ALA A 61 3.19 25.95 -1.55
N VAL A 62 2.84 27.23 -1.58
CA VAL A 62 1.55 27.75 -1.13
C VAL A 62 0.77 28.26 -2.33
N VAL A 63 -0.48 27.85 -2.40
CA VAL A 63 -1.45 28.31 -3.39
C VAL A 63 -2.53 29.08 -2.65
N LYS A 64 -2.78 30.31 -3.12
CA LYS A 64 -3.94 31.10 -2.71
C LYS A 64 -5.05 30.87 -3.70
N GLU A 65 -6.18 30.38 -3.22
CA GLU A 65 -7.38 30.31 -4.06
C GLU A 65 -7.92 31.72 -4.30
N THR A 66 -8.31 32.02 -5.55
CA THR A 66 -8.79 33.35 -5.94
C THR A 66 -10.08 33.75 -5.20
N ASP A 67 -10.89 32.75 -4.81
CA ASP A 67 -12.25 32.94 -4.29
C ASP A 67 -12.35 32.76 -2.76
N ASN A 68 -11.35 32.13 -2.13
CA ASN A 68 -11.30 31.91 -0.69
C ASN A 68 -9.95 32.38 -0.15
N SER A 69 -9.96 33.14 0.96
CA SER A 69 -8.74 33.53 1.68
C SER A 69 -7.98 32.36 2.31
N SER A 70 -8.33 31.11 1.98
CA SER A 70 -7.64 29.90 2.39
C SER A 70 -6.39 29.67 1.56
N GLU A 71 -5.27 29.52 2.26
CA GLU A 71 -4.00 29.07 1.69
C GLU A 71 -3.94 27.54 1.77
N THR A 72 -3.70 26.90 0.63
CA THR A 72 -3.43 25.45 0.58
C THR A 72 -1.94 25.24 0.37
N THR A 73 -1.33 24.43 1.23
CA THR A 73 0.10 24.10 1.11
C THR A 73 0.26 22.75 0.42
N TYR A 74 1.13 22.74 -0.57
CA TYR A 74 1.50 21.57 -1.37
C TYR A 74 2.97 21.23 -1.18
N SER A 75 3.28 19.98 -1.46
CA SER A 75 4.60 19.42 -1.52
C SER A 75 4.86 18.91 -2.93
N ILE A 76 5.85 19.49 -3.62
CA ILE A 76 6.15 19.23 -5.03
C ILE A 76 7.55 18.62 -5.13
N PRO A 77 7.74 17.47 -5.80
CA PRO A 77 9.08 16.91 -5.98
C PRO A 77 9.92 17.78 -6.91
N LEU A 78 11.21 17.96 -6.64
CA LEU A 78 12.06 18.82 -7.48
C LEU A 78 12.16 18.32 -8.93
N TYR A 79 12.21 17.01 -9.11
CA TYR A 79 12.23 16.36 -10.44
C TYR A 79 10.84 16.27 -11.10
N HIS A 80 9.89 17.10 -10.67
CA HIS A 80 8.58 17.17 -11.30
C HIS A 80 8.70 17.66 -12.75
N HIS A 81 8.06 16.94 -13.67
CA HIS A 81 8.27 17.13 -15.10
C HIS A 81 7.54 18.35 -15.69
N ASN A 82 6.59 18.93 -14.97
CA ASN A 82 5.84 20.09 -15.44
C ASN A 82 6.67 21.36 -15.24
N PRO A 83 7.06 22.06 -16.32
CA PRO A 83 7.86 23.26 -16.19
C PRO A 83 7.01 24.45 -15.73
N MET A 84 7.68 25.47 -15.19
CA MET A 84 7.07 26.66 -14.62
C MET A 84 7.72 27.94 -15.17
N PHE A 85 6.96 29.03 -15.14
CA PHE A 85 7.41 30.39 -15.35
C PHE A 85 7.60 31.09 -14.01
N ILE A 86 8.68 31.87 -13.86
CA ILE A 86 8.88 32.72 -12.69
C ILE A 86 8.09 34.03 -12.89
N CYS A 87 7.29 34.39 -11.90
CA CYS A 87 6.54 35.65 -11.88
C CYS A 87 7.38 36.72 -11.16
N ASP A 88 7.75 37.79 -11.88
CA ASP A 88 8.47 38.94 -11.29
C ASP A 88 7.48 40.08 -10.98
N GLU A 89 7.04 40.17 -9.73
CA GLU A 89 6.11 41.21 -9.26
C GLU A 89 6.72 42.62 -9.34
N ASN A 90 8.05 42.74 -9.34
CA ASN A 90 8.75 44.04 -9.33
C ASN A 90 8.98 44.61 -10.74
N ARG A 91 8.55 43.91 -11.79
CA ARG A 91 8.70 44.35 -13.19
C ARG A 91 7.34 44.54 -13.87
N LEU A 92 6.54 45.43 -13.29
CA LEU A 92 5.38 46.03 -13.94
C LEU A 92 5.75 46.52 -15.36
N GLY A 93 5.14 45.91 -16.37
CA GLY A 93 5.08 46.48 -17.72
C GLY A 93 6.10 46.00 -18.76
N LYS A 94 6.85 44.92 -18.53
CA LYS A 94 7.55 44.23 -19.62
C LYS A 94 7.23 42.74 -19.58
N GLU A 95 6.42 42.29 -20.54
CA GLU A 95 6.33 40.89 -20.95
C GLU A 95 7.74 40.37 -21.24
N LYS A 96 8.39 39.82 -20.22
CA LYS A 96 9.39 38.80 -20.46
C LYS A 96 8.67 37.50 -20.22
N VAL A 97 8.20 36.91 -21.32
CA VAL A 97 7.94 35.49 -21.41
C VAL A 97 9.23 34.81 -20.97
N TRP A 98 9.33 34.47 -19.68
CA TRP A 98 10.45 33.68 -19.21
C TRP A 98 10.39 32.34 -19.95
N LYS A 99 11.53 31.79 -20.33
CA LYS A 99 11.57 30.42 -20.85
C LYS A 99 11.02 29.51 -19.74
N PRO A 100 10.15 28.54 -20.06
CA PRO A 100 9.69 27.58 -19.05
C PRO A 100 10.90 26.81 -18.52
N LEU A 101 11.01 26.71 -17.19
CA LEU A 101 12.11 26.05 -16.48
C LEU A 101 11.58 24.88 -15.65
N LEU A 102 12.38 23.85 -15.46
CA LEU A 102 12.05 22.79 -14.51
C LEU A 102 12.15 23.32 -13.09
N LEU A 103 11.42 22.70 -12.16
CA LEU A 103 11.43 23.14 -10.76
C LEU A 103 12.84 23.04 -10.15
N GLU A 104 13.60 22.01 -10.49
CA GLU A 104 15.01 21.88 -10.11
C GLU A 104 15.85 23.09 -10.58
N ASP A 105 15.74 23.47 -11.85
CA ASP A 105 16.46 24.64 -12.39
C ASP A 105 16.06 25.94 -11.67
N ILE A 106 14.78 26.09 -11.33
CA ILE A 106 14.28 27.28 -10.62
C ILE A 106 14.93 27.36 -9.24
N VAL A 107 14.91 26.27 -8.48
CA VAL A 107 15.41 26.20 -7.10
C VAL A 107 16.93 26.37 -7.04
N GLU A 108 17.67 25.85 -8.03
CA GLU A 108 19.14 25.97 -8.07
C GLU A 108 19.61 27.39 -8.42
N ASN A 109 18.84 28.12 -9.22
CA ASN A 109 19.27 29.40 -9.79
C ASN A 109 18.59 30.63 -9.16
N HIS A 110 17.56 30.43 -8.32
CA HIS A 110 16.79 31.52 -7.72
C HIS A 110 16.60 31.33 -6.22
N LYS A 111 16.51 32.45 -5.49
CA LYS A 111 16.27 32.42 -4.04
C LYS A 111 14.78 32.29 -3.74
N LEU A 112 14.45 31.43 -2.79
CA LEU A 112 13.12 31.29 -2.22
C LEU A 112 12.91 32.29 -1.06
N PRO A 113 11.67 32.73 -0.78
CA PRO A 113 10.43 32.40 -1.50
C PRO A 113 10.30 33.12 -2.84
N LEU A 114 9.64 32.50 -3.82
CA LEU A 114 9.36 33.10 -5.13
C LEU A 114 8.00 32.69 -5.69
N THR A 115 7.40 33.54 -6.51
CA THR A 115 6.14 33.24 -7.19
C THR A 115 6.41 32.67 -8.57
N ALA A 116 5.70 31.60 -8.91
CA ALA A 116 5.77 30.92 -10.20
C ALA A 116 4.37 30.55 -10.71
N GLN A 117 4.30 30.11 -11.96
CA GLN A 117 3.08 29.61 -12.60
C GLN A 117 3.44 28.39 -13.46
N PHE A 118 2.58 27.37 -13.49
CA PHE A 118 2.78 26.24 -14.40
C PHE A 118 2.72 26.69 -15.85
N ALA A 119 3.59 26.13 -16.68
CA ALA A 119 3.66 26.52 -18.08
C ALA A 119 2.46 26.03 -18.91
N SER A 120 1.85 24.91 -18.48
CA SER A 120 0.62 24.39 -19.06
C SER A 120 -0.52 24.47 -18.03
N PRO A 121 -1.72 24.94 -18.43
CA PRO A 121 -2.91 24.89 -17.58
C PRO A 121 -3.27 23.47 -17.12
N ASP A 122 -3.03 22.47 -17.97
CA ASP A 122 -3.35 21.06 -17.68
C ASP A 122 -2.45 20.48 -16.57
N SER A 123 -1.28 21.07 -16.34
CA SER A 123 -0.39 20.67 -15.26
C SER A 123 -0.94 21.00 -13.86
N CYS A 124 -1.98 21.84 -13.77
CA CYS A 124 -2.64 22.18 -12.52
C CYS A 124 -3.68 21.12 -12.07
N GLU A 125 -4.01 20.11 -12.90
CA GLU A 125 -4.98 19.08 -12.52
C GLU A 125 -4.58 18.31 -11.24
N GLU A 126 -3.27 18.11 -11.03
CA GLU A 126 -2.74 17.47 -9.82
C GLU A 126 -2.99 18.29 -8.54
N LEU A 127 -3.15 19.61 -8.67
CA LEU A 127 -3.39 20.52 -7.56
C LEU A 127 -4.86 20.61 -7.16
N ARG A 128 -5.75 19.80 -7.79
CA ARG A 128 -7.20 19.72 -7.48
C ARG A 128 -7.91 21.08 -7.42
N SER A 129 -7.36 22.10 -8.08
CA SER A 129 -7.89 23.45 -8.07
C SER A 129 -7.93 23.95 -9.51
N SER A 130 -9.14 24.23 -9.98
CA SER A 130 -9.44 24.57 -11.36
C SER A 130 -9.01 25.99 -11.77
N GLN A 131 -8.45 26.77 -10.85
CA GLN A 131 -8.13 28.19 -11.06
C GLN A 131 -6.83 28.65 -10.38
N ILE A 132 -5.78 27.81 -10.36
CA ILE A 132 -4.48 28.27 -9.86
C ILE A 132 -3.80 29.14 -10.92
N SER A 133 -3.79 30.45 -10.67
CA SER A 133 -3.05 31.42 -11.50
C SER A 133 -1.58 31.53 -11.10
N THR A 134 -1.26 31.36 -9.81
CA THR A 134 0.10 31.50 -9.28
C THR A 134 0.33 30.58 -8.08
N ILE A 135 1.55 30.09 -7.95
CA ILE A 135 2.03 29.30 -6.82
C ILE A 135 3.25 29.98 -6.19
N THR A 136 3.30 30.09 -4.87
CA THR A 136 4.46 30.62 -4.16
C THR A 136 5.31 29.46 -3.65
N LEU A 137 6.51 29.30 -4.20
CA LEU A 137 7.51 28.35 -3.73
C LEU A 137 8.17 28.92 -2.47
N ILE A 138 8.13 28.20 -1.35
CA ILE A 138 8.51 28.74 -0.03
C ILE A 138 9.89 28.27 0.40
N GLU A 139 10.09 26.97 0.46
CA GLU A 139 11.33 26.36 0.98
C GLU A 139 11.54 24.96 0.40
N GLU A 140 12.81 24.58 0.32
CA GLU A 140 13.23 23.22 -0.03
C GLU A 140 13.39 22.37 1.23
N TYR A 141 12.99 21.10 1.16
CA TYR A 141 13.21 20.14 2.21
C TYR A 141 13.41 18.71 1.68
N ASP A 142 14.05 17.87 2.50
CA ASP A 142 14.17 16.43 2.25
C ASP A 142 12.97 15.69 2.86
N GLU A 143 12.22 14.97 2.03
CA GLU A 143 11.24 13.99 2.46
C GLU A 143 11.85 12.58 2.44
N SER A 144 11.63 11.80 3.48
CA SER A 144 12.13 10.41 3.58
C SER A 144 10.99 9.43 3.35
N PHE A 145 11.27 8.37 2.60
CA PHE A 145 10.33 7.30 2.30
C PHE A 145 10.94 5.95 2.68
N LEU A 146 10.12 5.07 3.25
CA LEU A 146 10.43 3.65 3.32
C LEU A 146 9.96 2.99 2.03
N LEU A 147 10.83 2.22 1.40
CA LEU A 147 10.54 1.50 0.17
C LEU A 147 10.36 0.03 0.47
N GLY A 148 9.26 -0.53 -0.02
CA GLY A 148 8.89 -1.89 0.29
C GLY A 148 8.00 -2.52 -0.75
N ASN A 149 7.56 -3.71 -0.42
CA ASN A 149 6.60 -4.49 -1.19
C ASN A 149 5.55 -5.06 -0.23
N ILE A 150 4.33 -5.18 -0.73
CA ILE A 150 3.25 -5.81 0.00
C ILE A 150 3.43 -7.33 -0.07
N ILE A 151 3.13 -8.03 1.02
CA ILE A 151 2.98 -9.48 1.01
C ILE A 151 1.50 -9.80 1.07
N GLU A 152 1.00 -10.39 0.00
CA GLU A 152 -0.38 -10.84 -0.11
C GLU A 152 -0.42 -12.36 -0.30
N ASN A 153 -1.21 -13.06 0.53
CA ASN A 153 -1.33 -14.52 0.49
C ASN A 153 0.01 -15.27 0.59
N GLY A 154 1.00 -14.67 1.27
CA GLY A 154 2.36 -15.22 1.42
C GLY A 154 3.31 -14.89 0.27
N CYS A 155 2.82 -14.29 -0.80
CA CYS A 155 3.60 -13.92 -1.97
C CYS A 155 3.99 -12.44 -1.91
N LEU A 156 5.22 -12.14 -2.35
CA LEU A 156 5.71 -10.77 -2.48
C LEU A 156 5.16 -10.14 -3.77
N GLU A 157 4.42 -9.04 -3.64
CA GLU A 157 4.03 -8.25 -4.80
C GLU A 157 5.25 -7.55 -5.40
N ARG A 158 5.41 -7.63 -6.72
CA ARG A 158 6.52 -6.95 -7.42
C ARG A 158 6.44 -5.42 -7.36
N ARG A 159 5.25 -4.89 -7.12
CA ARG A 159 4.99 -3.46 -7.07
C ARG A 159 5.71 -2.84 -5.88
N ILE A 160 6.60 -1.88 -6.16
CA ILE A 160 7.26 -1.09 -5.12
C ILE A 160 6.27 -0.06 -4.58
N ILE A 161 6.11 -0.06 -3.26
CA ILE A 161 5.37 0.97 -2.53
C ILE A 161 6.35 1.90 -1.82
N SER A 162 5.95 3.17 -1.69
CA SER A 162 6.69 4.18 -0.94
C SER A 162 5.83 4.72 0.19
N VAL A 163 6.28 4.53 1.42
CA VAL A 163 5.58 5.00 2.61
C VAL A 163 6.27 6.27 3.13
N PRO A 164 5.59 7.42 3.22
CA PRO A 164 6.17 8.61 3.82
C PRO A 164 6.47 8.37 5.30
N VAL A 165 7.68 8.76 5.72
CA VAL A 165 8.12 8.60 7.12
C VAL A 165 7.45 9.60 8.05
N LYS A 166 7.08 10.79 7.54
CA LYS A 166 6.47 11.86 8.32
C LYS A 166 4.96 11.91 8.10
N ASP A 167 4.23 12.28 9.15
CA ASP A 167 2.85 12.78 9.10
C ASP A 167 1.78 11.82 8.52
N THR A 168 2.03 10.51 8.52
CA THR A 168 1.03 9.51 8.10
C THR A 168 0.13 9.01 9.22
N GLY A 169 0.52 9.19 10.49
CA GLY A 169 -0.18 8.55 11.62
C GLY A 169 -0.15 7.01 11.60
N MET A 170 0.50 6.40 10.60
CA MET A 170 0.58 4.96 10.39
C MET A 170 1.39 4.32 11.51
N LYS A 171 0.90 3.18 12.01
CA LYS A 171 1.64 2.35 12.98
C LYS A 171 1.88 0.96 12.45
N VAL A 172 3.04 0.41 12.83
CA VAL A 172 3.49 -0.90 12.39
C VAL A 172 4.03 -1.72 13.56
N ALA A 173 3.94 -3.04 13.46
CA ALA A 173 4.58 -3.98 14.36
C ALA A 173 5.47 -4.93 13.56
N LEU A 174 6.64 -5.28 14.10
CA LEU A 174 7.54 -6.26 13.48
C LEU A 174 6.88 -7.64 13.44
N VAL A 175 6.98 -8.30 12.30
CA VAL A 175 6.58 -9.71 12.16
C VAL A 175 7.71 -10.60 12.63
N SER A 176 7.41 -11.54 13.53
CA SER A 176 8.40 -12.46 14.09
C SER A 176 8.40 -13.81 13.39
N ARG A 177 7.23 -14.31 12.97
CA ARG A 177 7.05 -15.61 12.30
C ARG A 177 5.67 -15.74 11.66
N ILE A 178 5.45 -16.83 10.94
CA ILE A 178 4.12 -17.31 10.55
C ILE A 178 3.62 -18.30 11.60
N GLN A 179 2.35 -18.22 11.96
CA GLN A 179 1.73 -19.10 12.93
C GLN A 179 1.75 -20.56 12.46
N GLY A 180 2.19 -21.45 13.35
CA GLY A 180 2.28 -22.89 13.10
C GLY A 180 3.55 -23.33 12.37
N GLN A 181 4.40 -22.39 11.93
CA GLN A 181 5.70 -22.72 11.34
C GLN A 181 6.81 -22.87 12.38
N THR A 182 7.80 -23.71 12.08
CA THR A 182 9.05 -23.79 12.85
C THR A 182 9.98 -22.63 12.51
N ASP A 183 11.04 -22.46 13.31
CA ASP A 183 12.04 -21.41 13.07
C ASP A 183 12.83 -21.68 11.78
N GLU A 184 13.02 -22.96 11.41
CA GLU A 184 13.65 -23.35 10.15
C GLU A 184 12.78 -23.00 8.93
N GLU A 185 11.48 -23.29 9.00
CA GLU A 185 10.52 -22.96 7.92
C GLU A 185 10.41 -21.45 7.75
N TRP A 186 10.38 -20.70 8.86
CA TRP A 186 10.41 -19.24 8.82
C TRP A 186 11.70 -18.70 8.18
N SER A 187 12.85 -19.27 8.54
CA SER A 187 14.14 -18.87 7.99
C SER A 187 14.22 -19.15 6.49
N LEU A 188 13.68 -20.30 6.05
CA LEU A 188 13.57 -20.64 4.63
C LEU A 188 12.68 -19.63 3.89
N TYR A 189 11.50 -19.33 4.42
CA TYR A 189 10.59 -18.34 3.84
C TYR A 189 11.24 -16.95 3.69
N VAL A 190 11.94 -16.47 4.73
CA VAL A 190 12.64 -15.18 4.67
C VAL A 190 13.76 -15.20 3.63
N THR A 191 14.41 -16.35 3.43
CA THR A 191 15.46 -16.54 2.41
C THR A 191 14.86 -16.47 1.01
N GLU A 192 13.77 -17.19 0.75
CA GLU A 192 13.07 -17.16 -0.55
C GLU A 192 12.58 -15.74 -0.91
N LEU A 193 12.13 -14.97 0.08
CA LEU A 193 11.78 -13.56 -0.11
C LEU A 193 13.00 -12.72 -0.52
N ASN A 194 14.16 -12.95 0.08
CA ASN A 194 15.38 -12.23 -0.29
C ASN A 194 15.79 -12.55 -1.74
N ASP A 195 15.81 -13.83 -2.11
CA ASP A 195 16.17 -14.28 -3.45
C ASP A 195 15.23 -13.71 -4.52
N THR A 196 13.93 -13.66 -4.21
CA THR A 196 12.92 -13.07 -5.09
C THR A 196 13.18 -11.58 -5.32
N VAL A 197 13.54 -10.84 -4.28
CA VAL A 197 13.78 -9.40 -4.37
C VAL A 197 15.04 -9.12 -5.18
N GLU A 198 16.14 -9.81 -4.87
CA GLU A 198 17.42 -9.64 -5.56
C GLU A 198 17.33 -9.94 -7.05
N SER A 199 16.52 -10.93 -7.43
CA SER A 199 16.36 -11.33 -8.84
C SER A 199 15.34 -10.50 -9.63
N SER A 200 14.36 -9.87 -8.97
CA SER A 200 13.19 -9.32 -9.68
C SER A 200 12.83 -7.87 -9.37
N ILE A 201 13.41 -7.25 -8.33
CA ILE A 201 13.01 -5.92 -7.87
C ILE A 201 14.22 -4.99 -7.78
N ASN A 202 14.13 -3.83 -8.45
CA ASN A 202 15.20 -2.83 -8.46
C ASN A 202 14.74 -1.51 -7.84
N PHE A 203 15.31 -1.16 -6.69
CA PHE A 203 15.00 0.08 -5.96
C PHE A 203 15.84 1.29 -6.39
N LYS A 204 16.87 1.14 -7.23
CA LYS A 204 17.88 2.19 -7.50
C LYS A 204 17.32 3.51 -8.04
N HIS A 205 16.17 3.48 -8.71
CA HIS A 205 15.55 4.66 -9.32
C HIS A 205 14.22 5.06 -8.66
N TRP A 206 13.93 4.51 -7.48
CA TRP A 206 12.72 4.81 -6.73
C TRP A 206 13.02 5.79 -5.60
N TYR A 207 12.54 7.01 -5.73
CA TYR A 207 12.80 8.09 -4.78
C TYR A 207 11.58 8.50 -3.96
N GLY A 208 10.41 7.95 -4.26
CA GLY A 208 9.12 8.33 -3.67
C GLY A 208 8.10 8.70 -4.75
N PRO A 209 6.92 9.22 -4.36
CA PRO A 209 5.88 9.63 -5.29
C PRO A 209 6.35 10.81 -6.17
N ILE A 210 6.08 10.72 -7.48
CA ILE A 210 6.40 11.76 -8.47
C ILE A 210 5.35 12.89 -8.54
N GLY A 211 4.18 12.67 -7.92
CA GLY A 211 3.08 13.63 -7.93
C GLY A 211 3.18 14.71 -6.87
N ILE A 212 2.36 15.75 -7.05
CA ILE A 212 2.15 16.81 -6.06
C ILE A 212 1.21 16.30 -4.96
N ASN A 213 1.61 16.48 -3.70
CA ASN A 213 0.83 16.08 -2.53
C ASN A 213 0.41 17.30 -1.71
N LEU A 214 -0.67 17.21 -0.95
CA LEU A 214 -0.94 18.18 0.11
C LEU A 214 0.15 18.07 1.18
N TYR A 215 0.67 19.21 1.64
CA TYR A 215 1.63 19.28 2.73
C TYR A 215 0.87 19.28 4.05
N ASN A 216 1.14 18.31 4.93
CA ASN A 216 0.41 18.08 6.18
C ASN A 216 -1.11 18.00 5.98
N PRO A 217 -1.61 17.06 5.16
CA PRO A 217 -3.05 16.87 5.09
C PRO A 217 -3.54 16.51 6.49
N THR A 218 -4.54 17.23 7.01
CA THR A 218 -5.27 16.77 8.18
C THR A 218 -5.71 15.34 7.86
N PRO A 219 -5.34 14.31 8.65
CA PRO A 219 -5.72 12.95 8.34
C PRO A 219 -7.23 12.94 8.18
N ALA A 220 -7.70 12.63 6.97
CA ALA A 220 -9.12 12.44 6.74
C ALA A 220 -9.49 11.24 7.60
N HIS A 221 -10.06 11.47 8.78
CA HIS A 221 -10.76 10.41 9.50
C HIS A 221 -11.85 9.94 8.54
N PRO A 222 -11.78 8.72 8.00
CA PRO A 222 -12.97 8.18 7.37
C PRO A 222 -14.03 8.10 8.48
N PRO A 223 -15.30 8.42 8.21
CA PRO A 223 -16.35 7.94 9.10
C PRO A 223 -16.11 6.44 9.25
N HIS A 224 -16.07 5.94 10.48
CA HIS A 224 -15.98 4.51 10.74
C HIS A 224 -16.96 3.80 9.80
N ARG A 225 -16.46 3.22 8.70
CA ARG A 225 -17.18 2.15 8.04
C ARG A 225 -17.20 1.13 9.14
N LYS A 226 -18.36 0.99 9.79
CA LYS A 226 -18.68 -0.17 10.59
C LYS A 226 -18.13 -1.32 9.77
N ILE A 227 -17.07 -1.95 10.27
CA ILE A 227 -16.65 -3.25 9.81
C ILE A 227 -17.91 -4.08 10.02
N LEU A 228 -18.70 -4.23 8.96
CA LEU A 228 -19.72 -5.26 8.92
C LEU A 228 -18.89 -6.50 9.11
N ARG A 229 -18.90 -7.03 10.33
CA ARG A 229 -18.33 -8.31 10.66
C ARG A 229 -18.70 -9.25 9.52
N LEU A 230 -17.70 -9.68 8.77
CA LEU A 230 -17.77 -10.73 7.75
C LEU A 230 -18.05 -12.09 8.40
N GLU A 231 -18.85 -12.14 9.48
CA GLU A 231 -19.38 -13.36 10.07
C GLU A 231 -20.53 -13.93 9.22
N SER A 232 -21.07 -13.16 8.26
CA SER A 232 -22.16 -13.59 7.37
C SER A 232 -21.71 -14.23 6.05
N LEU A 233 -20.52 -13.92 5.52
CA LEU A 233 -20.04 -14.46 4.24
C LEU A 233 -19.27 -15.78 4.42
N SER A 234 -18.58 -15.98 5.55
CA SER A 234 -17.92 -17.24 5.89
C SER A 234 -18.93 -18.38 6.08
N GLN A 235 -20.13 -18.11 6.62
CA GLN A 235 -21.19 -19.12 6.73
C GLN A 235 -21.88 -19.46 5.40
N GLN A 236 -21.87 -18.55 4.42
CA GLN A 236 -22.43 -18.81 3.08
C GLN A 236 -21.46 -19.58 2.18
N ILE A 237 -20.15 -19.34 2.30
CA ILE A 237 -19.13 -20.07 1.53
C ILE A 237 -18.99 -21.53 2.02
N VAL A 238 -19.14 -21.79 3.33
CA VAL A 238 -19.16 -23.16 3.88
C VAL A 238 -20.36 -23.99 3.39
N LYS A 239 -21.49 -23.35 3.05
CA LYS A 239 -22.64 -24.04 2.42
C LYS A 239 -22.43 -24.37 0.94
N LEU A 240 -21.57 -23.65 0.23
CA LEU A 240 -21.31 -23.85 -1.20
C LEU A 240 -20.20 -24.86 -1.49
N LEU A 241 -19.42 -25.25 -0.47
CA LEU A 241 -18.32 -26.22 -0.59
C LEU A 241 -18.67 -27.63 -0.05
N GLN A 242 -19.93 -27.89 0.31
CA GLN A 242 -20.35 -29.27 0.59
C GLN A 242 -20.54 -30.02 -0.74
N PRO A 243 -19.89 -31.17 -0.95
CA PRO A 243 -20.10 -31.98 -2.14
C PRO A 243 -21.56 -32.47 -2.17
N PRO A 244 -22.19 -32.60 -3.35
CA PRO A 244 -23.55 -33.10 -3.45
C PRO A 244 -23.63 -34.51 -2.89
N SER A 245 -24.50 -34.71 -1.91
CA SER A 245 -24.85 -36.00 -1.35
C SER A 245 -25.40 -36.88 -2.48
N PHE A 246 -24.55 -37.74 -3.03
CA PHE A 246 -25.01 -38.81 -3.90
C PHE A 246 -25.96 -39.71 -3.11
N LEU A 247 -27.13 -39.93 -3.71
CA LEU A 247 -28.22 -40.76 -3.23
C LEU A 247 -27.73 -42.17 -2.86
N LEU A 248 -27.56 -42.45 -1.57
CA LEU A 248 -27.75 -43.81 -1.07
C LEU A 248 -29.25 -44.03 -0.93
N ARG A 249 -29.81 -44.80 -1.87
CA ARG A 249 -31.17 -45.33 -1.78
C ARG A 249 -31.27 -46.17 -0.50
N PRO A 250 -32.31 -45.98 0.34
CA PRO A 250 -32.62 -46.96 1.36
C PRO A 250 -33.23 -48.20 0.70
N GLU A 251 -32.61 -49.36 0.95
CA GLU A 251 -33.22 -50.66 0.73
C GLU A 251 -34.55 -50.75 1.50
N VAL A 252 -35.60 -51.10 0.76
CA VAL A 252 -36.91 -51.40 1.33
C VAL A 252 -36.84 -52.79 1.97
N ASN A 253 -36.58 -52.82 3.28
CA ASN A 253 -36.85 -54.00 4.11
C ASN A 253 -38.37 -54.18 4.24
N LYS A 254 -38.94 -55.08 3.43
CA LYS A 254 -40.26 -55.67 3.67
C LYS A 254 -40.08 -57.02 4.34
N THR A 255 -40.17 -57.04 5.66
CA THR A 255 -40.42 -58.23 6.45
C THR A 255 -41.88 -58.65 6.25
N ARG A 256 -42.12 -59.79 5.58
CA ARG A 256 -43.37 -60.55 5.73
C ARG A 256 -43.01 -62.03 5.79
N ALA A 257 -43.32 -62.63 6.93
CA ALA A 257 -43.22 -64.06 7.18
C ALA A 257 -44.13 -64.86 6.24
N LEU A 258 -43.66 -66.01 5.74
CA LEU A 258 -44.15 -67.34 6.14
C LEU A 258 -43.68 -68.45 5.17
N SER A 259 -43.14 -69.49 5.81
CA SER A 259 -43.30 -70.93 5.53
C SER A 259 -42.72 -71.60 4.28
N SER A 260 -42.17 -72.79 4.58
CA SER A 260 -41.98 -73.99 3.75
C SER A 260 -40.89 -73.88 2.68
N SER A 261 -40.07 -74.88 2.40
CA SER A 261 -39.84 -76.25 2.91
C SER A 261 -38.69 -76.78 2.07
N THR A 262 -37.98 -77.81 2.55
CA THR A 262 -37.21 -78.80 1.75
C THR A 262 -36.02 -78.25 0.94
N SER A 263 -34.90 -78.90 0.75
CA SER A 263 -34.31 -80.19 1.12
C SER A 263 -32.92 -80.18 0.47
N GLU A 264 -31.95 -80.87 1.08
CA GLU A 264 -30.83 -81.53 0.37
C GLU A 264 -29.84 -80.61 -0.38
N SER A 265 -28.55 -80.89 -0.55
CA SER A 265 -27.57 -81.89 -0.11
C SER A 265 -26.24 -81.38 -0.74
N GLU A 266 -25.08 -81.66 -0.14
CA GLU A 266 -23.95 -82.37 -0.79
C GLU A 266 -23.32 -81.68 -2.04
N TRP A 267 -22.00 -81.52 -2.25
CA TRP A 267 -20.79 -82.25 -1.87
C TRP A 267 -19.56 -81.40 -2.33
N LEU A 268 -18.41 -81.63 -1.67
CA LEU A 268 -17.03 -81.89 -2.20
C LEU A 268 -16.38 -80.90 -3.18
N LEU A 269 -15.25 -80.31 -2.78
CA LEU A 269 -13.84 -80.72 -3.05
C LEU A 269 -13.31 -80.26 -4.40
N GLY A 270 -12.05 -79.84 -4.38
CA GLY A 270 -11.20 -79.93 -5.56
C GLY A 270 -10.02 -78.99 -5.51
N ASP A 271 -9.01 -79.35 -4.72
CA ASP A 271 -7.64 -78.93 -4.94
C ASP A 271 -7.22 -79.21 -6.40
N THR A 272 -6.52 -78.27 -7.02
CA THR A 272 -5.26 -78.51 -7.77
C THR A 272 -4.58 -77.19 -8.09
#